data_AF-A0A484ZZ56-F1
#
_entry.id   AF-A0A484ZZ56-F1
#
_cell.length_a   1.000
_cell.length_b   1.000
_cell.length_c   1.000
_cell.angle_alpha   90.00
_cell.angle_beta   90.00
_cell.angle_gamma   90.00
#
_symmetry.space_group_name_H-M   'P 1'
#
loop_
_entity.id
_entity.type
_entity.pdbx_description
1 polymer ?
#
loop_
_entity_poly.entity_id
_entity_poly.type
_entity_poly.pdbx_seq_one_letter_code
_entity_poly.pdbx_strand_id
1 'polypeptide(L)'
;MSPMAKTCYALPFGDVLMTRVVGTGCALSAVVAAFIASGDENRLEQVATACMVMAICGGAAAMVSNGPGSFTPLFLDGLYNLQPQQLIGKTL
;
A
#
# COMPACT_ATOMS: atom_id res chain seq x y z
N MET A 1 -6.61 -32.68 -8.41
CA MET A 1 -5.51 -31.72 -8.09
C MET A 1 -5.35 -30.83 -9.30
N SER A 2 -6.02 -29.68 -9.32
CA SER A 2 -5.94 -28.74 -10.45
C SER A 2 -4.60 -27.98 -10.45
N PRO A 3 -4.02 -27.71 -11.64
CA PRO A 3 -2.76 -26.99 -11.76
C PRO A 3 -2.89 -25.57 -11.20
N MET A 4 -2.01 -25.22 -10.27
CA MET A 4 -1.97 -23.93 -9.59
C MET A 4 -1.42 -22.87 -10.56
N ALA A 5 -2.29 -22.28 -11.37
CA ALA A 5 -1.96 -21.06 -12.10
C ALA A 5 -1.56 -19.99 -11.06
N LYS A 6 -0.25 -19.71 -10.95
CA LYS A 6 0.28 -18.72 -10.01
C LYS A 6 0.08 -17.33 -10.62
N THR A 7 -1.10 -16.74 -10.40
CA THR A 7 -1.29 -15.30 -10.63
C THR A 7 -0.34 -14.54 -9.70
N CYS A 8 0.42 -13.61 -10.28
CA CYS A 8 1.35 -12.74 -9.56
C CYS A 8 1.05 -11.31 -9.95
N TYR A 9 0.97 -10.42 -8.97
CA TYR A 9 0.82 -8.98 -9.19
C TYR A 9 2.15 -8.30 -8.88
N ALA A 10 2.59 -7.43 -9.80
CA ALA A 10 3.66 -6.48 -9.54
C ALA A 10 3.03 -5.13 -9.16
N LEU A 11 3.72 -4.37 -8.31
CA LEU A 11 3.27 -3.06 -7.86
C LEU A 11 4.44 -2.08 -8.02
N PRO A 12 4.57 -1.40 -9.18
CA PRO A 12 5.68 -0.48 -9.44
C PRO A 12 5.47 0.88 -8.78
N PHE A 13 5.05 0.89 -7.52
CA PHE A 13 4.70 2.08 -6.74
C PHE A 13 5.49 2.13 -5.43
N GLY A 14 5.43 3.28 -4.75
CA GLY A 14 6.15 3.53 -3.50
C GLY A 14 7.38 4.41 -3.72
N ASP A 15 8.15 4.58 -2.65
CA ASP A 15 9.37 5.39 -2.68
C ASP A 15 10.43 4.82 -1.74
N VAL A 16 11.71 5.02 -2.06
CA VAL A 16 12.85 4.55 -1.25
C VAL A 16 12.84 5.17 0.15
N LEU A 17 12.26 6.35 0.33
CA LEU A 17 12.12 7.01 1.63
C LEU A 17 11.30 6.16 2.61
N MET A 18 10.35 5.36 2.12
CA MET A 18 9.57 4.44 2.95
C MET A 18 10.44 3.40 3.66
N THR A 19 11.60 3.04 3.09
CA THR A 19 12.55 2.09 3.71
C THR A 19 13.46 2.75 4.75
N ARG A 20 13.35 4.08 4.93
CA ARG A 20 14.13 4.87 5.88
C ARG A 20 13.32 5.28 7.11
N VAL A 21 12.06 4.85 7.19
CA VAL A 21 11.16 5.13 8.31
C VAL A 21 10.82 3.81 9.00
N VAL A 22 11.12 3.74 10.29
CA VAL A 22 10.82 2.56 11.10
C VAL A 22 9.30 2.35 11.18
N GLY A 23 8.87 1.09 11.10
CA GLY A 23 7.47 0.72 11.26
C GLY A 23 6.64 0.74 9.97
N THR A 24 7.14 1.22 8.83
CA THR A 24 6.41 1.18 7.55
C THR A 24 6.07 -0.24 7.10
N GLY A 25 6.98 -1.20 7.27
CA GLY A 25 6.73 -2.61 6.99
C GLY A 25 5.75 -3.27 7.96
N CYS A 26 5.82 -2.96 9.26
CA CYS A 26 4.88 -3.47 10.25
C CYS A 26 3.46 -2.92 10.01
N ALA A 27 3.36 -1.64 9.65
CA ALA A 27 2.11 -1.01 9.26
C ALA A 27 1.51 -1.68 8.02
N LEU A 28 2.33 -2.01 7.01
CA LEU A 28 1.86 -2.73 5.82
C LEU A 28 1.21 -4.07 6.20
N SER A 29 1.86 -4.87 7.05
CA SER A 29 1.30 -6.15 7.51
C SER A 29 -0.05 -5.97 8.24
N ALA A 30 -0.17 -4.93 9.06
CA ALA A 30 -1.42 -4.61 9.75
C ALA A 30 -2.53 -4.20 8.76
N VAL A 31 -2.21 -3.39 7.76
CA VAL A 31 -3.16 -2.99 6.70
C VAL A 31 -3.57 -4.20 5.87
N VAL A 32 -2.64 -5.07 5.48
CA VAL A 32 -2.97 -6.34 4.79
C VAL A 32 -3.95 -7.18 5.62
N ALA A 33 -3.71 -7.33 6.92
CA ALA A 33 -4.61 -8.06 7.80
C ALA A 33 -6.02 -7.41 7.85
N ALA A 34 -6.10 -6.08 7.91
CA ALA A 34 -7.37 -5.35 7.88
C ALA A 34 -8.14 -5.55 6.56
N PHE A 35 -7.45 -5.53 5.42
CA PHE A 35 -8.06 -5.79 4.11
C PHE A 35 -8.57 -7.23 3.99
N ILE A 36 -7.79 -8.21 4.46
CA ILE A 36 -8.20 -9.63 4.41
C ILE A 36 -9.37 -9.91 5.36
N ALA A 37 -9.45 -9.21 6.50
CA ALA A 37 -10.52 -9.37 7.47
C ALA A 37 -11.91 -8.95 6.93
N SER A 38 -11.98 -8.22 5.81
CA SER A 38 -13.24 -7.80 5.17
C SER A 38 -14.09 -8.97 4.64
N GLY A 39 -13.50 -10.14 4.41
CA GLY A 39 -14.22 -11.38 4.09
C GLY A 39 -14.45 -11.65 2.61
N ASP A 40 -13.92 -10.86 1.66
CA ASP A 40 -14.04 -11.19 0.23
C ASP A 40 -13.29 -12.47 -0.17
N GLU A 41 -13.76 -13.11 -1.24
CA GLU A 41 -13.25 -14.40 -1.71
C GLU A 41 -11.83 -14.34 -2.30
N ASN A 42 -11.36 -13.16 -2.74
CA ASN A 42 -10.06 -13.01 -3.42
C ASN A 42 -8.97 -12.38 -2.55
N ARG A 43 -8.34 -13.21 -1.72
CA ARG A 43 -7.24 -12.81 -0.83
C ARG A 43 -6.05 -12.18 -1.56
N LEU A 44 -5.72 -12.64 -2.77
CA LEU A 44 -4.59 -12.11 -3.52
C LEU A 44 -4.85 -10.65 -3.95
N GLU A 45 -6.06 -10.35 -4.41
CA GLU A 45 -6.48 -8.98 -4.75
C GLU A 45 -6.56 -8.08 -3.52
N GLN A 46 -7.03 -8.59 -2.38
CA GLN A 46 -7.04 -7.83 -1.12
C GLN A 46 -5.61 -7.44 -0.68
N VAL A 47 -4.67 -8.39 -0.73
CA VAL A 47 -3.26 -8.12 -0.43
C VAL A 47 -2.67 -7.11 -1.42
N ALA A 48 -2.92 -7.30 -2.72
CA ALA A 48 -2.45 -6.38 -3.75
C ALA A 48 -3.01 -4.97 -3.55
N THR A 49 -4.28 -4.85 -3.18
CA THR A 49 -4.95 -3.57 -2.89
C THR A 49 -4.32 -2.90 -1.66
N ALA A 50 -4.11 -3.64 -0.57
CA ALA A 50 -3.44 -3.11 0.63
C ALA A 50 -2.02 -2.61 0.32
N CYS A 51 -1.24 -3.39 -0.43
CA CYS A 51 0.10 -3.00 -0.87
C CYS A 51 0.06 -1.77 -1.77
N MET A 52 -0.89 -1.70 -2.71
CA MET A 52 -1.07 -0.56 -3.61
C MET A 52 -1.42 0.71 -2.82
N VAL A 53 -2.36 0.64 -1.88
CA VAL A 53 -2.75 1.75 -0.98
C VAL A 53 -1.53 2.31 -0.26
N MET A 54 -0.76 1.44 0.41
CA MET A 54 0.45 1.83 1.15
C MET A 54 1.48 2.47 0.23
N ALA A 55 1.69 1.91 -0.96
CA ALA A 55 2.67 2.38 -1.93
C ALA A 55 2.28 3.73 -2.55
N ILE A 56 1.00 3.95 -2.85
CA ILE A 56 0.51 5.23 -3.40
C ILE A 56 0.61 6.34 -2.36
N CYS A 57 0.10 6.11 -1.15
CA CYS A 57 0.17 7.09 -0.07
C CYS A 57 1.63 7.39 0.31
N GLY A 58 2.47 6.36 0.35
CA GLY A 58 3.91 6.51 0.61
C GLY A 58 4.62 7.29 -0.49
N GLY A 59 4.39 6.96 -1.76
CA GLY A 59 4.96 7.72 -2.87
C GLY A 59 4.50 9.18 -2.88
N ALA A 60 3.21 9.43 -2.65
CA ALA A 60 2.67 10.79 -2.59
C ALA A 60 3.26 11.59 -1.42
N ALA A 61 3.36 10.99 -0.24
CA ALA A 61 3.97 11.64 0.92
C ALA A 61 5.47 11.91 0.68
N ALA A 62 6.20 10.99 0.07
CA ALA A 62 7.62 11.16 -0.23
C ALA A 62 7.89 12.34 -1.17
N MET A 63 7.04 12.57 -2.18
CA MET A 63 7.20 13.70 -3.11
C MET A 63 7.16 15.08 -2.44
N VAL A 64 6.47 15.20 -1.30
CA VAL A 64 6.30 16.48 -0.58
C VAL A 64 7.04 16.50 0.77
N SER A 65 7.79 15.44 1.08
CA SER A 65 8.57 15.33 2.32
C SER A 65 9.97 15.92 2.15
N ASN A 66 10.46 16.63 3.17
CA ASN A 66 11.84 17.12 3.25
C ASN A 66 12.82 16.08 3.86
N GLY A 67 12.33 14.88 4.16
CA GLY A 67 13.08 13.80 4.79
C GLY A 67 12.19 12.86 5.61
N PRO A 68 12.77 11.85 6.27
CA PRO A 68 12.00 10.83 7.00
C PRO A 68 11.23 11.39 8.19
N GLY A 69 11.70 12.48 8.81
CA GLY A 69 11.00 13.13 9.92
C GLY A 69 9.67 13.78 9.52
N SER A 70 9.62 14.42 8.34
CA SER A 70 8.37 14.98 7.79
C SER A 70 7.50 13.93 7.11
N PHE A 71 8.06 12.78 6.71
CA PHE A 71 7.33 11.76 5.96
C PHE A 71 6.20 11.12 6.74
N THR A 72 6.46 10.66 7.97
CA THR A 72 5.48 9.92 8.77
C THR A 72 4.14 10.64 8.92
N PRO A 73 4.08 11.93 9.32
CA PRO A 73 2.80 12.62 9.42
C PRO A 73 2.09 12.76 8.06
N LEU A 74 2.83 13.14 7.00
CA LEU A 74 2.27 13.27 5.64
C LEU A 74 1.74 11.94 5.09
N PHE A 75 2.41 10.84 5.41
CA PHE A 75 2.00 9.49 5.04
C PHE A 75 0.72 9.07 5.75
N LEU A 76 0.63 9.31 7.06
CA LEU A 76 -0.57 9.02 7.84
C LEU A 76 -1.77 9.86 7.39
N ASP A 77 -1.55 11.15 7.11
CA ASP A 77 -2.57 12.03 6.53
C ASP A 77 -3.01 11.55 5.15
N GLY A 78 -2.06 11.07 4.34
CA GLY A 78 -2.33 10.47 3.04
C GLY A 78 -3.18 9.21 3.14
N LEU A 79 -2.95 8.36 4.13
CA LEU A 79 -3.79 7.18 4.39
C LEU A 79 -5.19 7.58 4.87
N TYR A 80 -5.29 8.57 5.77
CA TYR A 80 -6.57 9.04 6.30
C TYR A 80 -7.45 9.69 5.24
N ASN A 81 -6.85 10.50 4.35
CA ASN A 81 -7.58 11.23 3.32
C ASN A 81 -7.83 10.41 2.05
N LEU A 82 -7.30 9.19 1.96
CA LEU A 82 -7.37 8.37 0.75
C LEU A 82 -8.82 8.12 0.32
N GLN A 83 -9.11 8.48 -0.92
CA GLN A 83 -10.39 8.23 -1.57
C GLN A 83 -10.27 7.11 -2.61
N PRO A 84 -11.30 6.26 -2.78
CA PRO A 84 -11.29 5.18 -3.78
C PRO A 84 -10.93 5.66 -5.20
N GLN A 85 -11.35 6.87 -5.57
CA GLN A 85 -11.09 7.49 -6.87
C GLN A 85 -9.59 7.66 -7.16
N GLN A 86 -8.76 7.78 -6.12
CA GLN A 86 -7.30 7.89 -6.28
C GLN A 86 -6.64 6.55 -6.63
N LEU A 87 -7.36 5.43 -6.45
CA LEU A 87 -6.94 4.08 -6.83
C LEU A 87 -7.41 3.73 -8.25
N ILE A 88 -8.52 4.31 -8.69
CA ILE A 88 -9.11 4.06 -10.01
C ILE A 88 -8.16 4.61 -11.11
N GLY A 89 -7.72 3.73 -12.01
CA GLY A 89 -6.85 4.09 -13.14
C GLY A 89 -5.34 3.94 -12.89
N LYS A 90 -4.93 3.58 -11.66
CA LYS A 90 -3.54 3.17 -11.39
C LYS A 90 -3.38 1.69 -11.71
N THR A 91 -2.66 1.39 -12.78
CA THR A 91 -2.51 0.04 -13.32
C THR A 91 -1.49 -0.78 -12.51
N LEU A 92 -1.81 -2.06 -12.27
CA LEU A 92 -0.89 -3.09 -11.75
C LEU A 92 0.16 -3.46 -12.80
#